data_AF-V4SIF8-F1
#
_entry.id   AF-V4SIF8-F1
#
_cell.length_a   1.000
_cell.length_b   1.000
_cell.length_c   1.000
_cell.angle_alpha   90.00
_cell.angle_beta   90.00
_cell.angle_gamma   90.00
#
_symmetry.space_group_name_H-M   'P 1'
#
loop_
_entity.id
_entity.type
_entity.pdbx_description
1 polymer ?
#
loop_
_entity_poly.entity_id
_entity_poly.type
_entity_poly.pdbx_seq_one_letter_code
_entity_poly.pdbx_strand_id
1 'polypeptide(L)'
;MLVLLGNLDPCYTSSEVEDLVWQAFNEKVEAKMLQRSALSNPHYGKALVIFKSKDRADFAKSELMSRCLIVADGRPVIGSRTTLVVPGTRPTRLTGHLTLHKLRQKQSQDM
;
A
#
# COMPACT_ATOMS: atom_id res chain seq x y z
N MET A 1 2.50 -10.09 -4.79
CA MET A 1 1.74 -10.12 -3.53
C MET A 1 1.20 -8.75 -3.12
N LEU A 2 1.74 -7.64 -3.62
CA LEU A 2 1.30 -6.30 -3.24
C LEU A 2 0.38 -5.69 -4.32
N VAL A 3 -0.72 -5.07 -3.89
CA VAL A 3 -1.61 -4.27 -4.73
C VAL A 3 -1.80 -2.90 -4.08
N LEU A 4 -1.69 -1.84 -4.87
CA LEU A 4 -2.03 -0.49 -4.45
C LEU A 4 -3.50 -0.24 -4.82
N LEU A 5 -4.32 -0.02 -3.80
CA LEU A 5 -5.69 0.47 -3.95
C LEU A 5 -5.70 2.00 -3.88
N GLY A 6 -6.47 2.63 -4.75
CA GLY A 6 -6.65 4.07 -4.79
C GLY A 6 -8.10 4.47 -4.99
N ASN A 7 -8.33 5.79 -4.97
CA ASN A 7 -9.66 6.40 -4.99
C ASN A 7 -10.53 6.03 -3.78
N LEU A 8 -9.90 5.70 -2.66
CA LEU A 8 -10.57 5.44 -1.40
C LEU A 8 -10.96 6.76 -0.73
N ASP A 9 -11.90 6.72 0.23
CA ASP A 9 -12.03 7.83 1.15
C ASP A 9 -10.76 7.93 2.03
N PRO A 10 -10.14 9.11 2.15
CA PRO A 10 -8.95 9.28 2.99
C PRO A 10 -9.15 8.98 4.49
N CYS A 11 -10.39 8.97 4.97
CA CYS A 11 -10.73 8.62 6.35
C CYS A 11 -10.76 7.11 6.60
N TYR A 12 -10.64 6.28 5.55
CA TYR A 12 -10.53 4.84 5.73
C TYR A 12 -9.33 4.49 6.60
N THR A 13 -9.55 3.52 7.46
CA THR A 13 -8.52 2.87 8.26
C THR A 13 -7.97 1.64 7.54
N SER A 14 -6.81 1.15 7.98
CA SER A 14 -6.26 -0.11 7.47
C SER A 14 -7.24 -1.27 7.61
N SER A 15 -7.89 -1.42 8.76
CA SER A 15 -8.82 -2.52 9.02
C SER A 15 -10.06 -2.46 8.13
N GLU A 16 -10.60 -1.27 7.85
CA GLU A 16 -11.71 -1.13 6.90
C GLU A 16 -11.31 -1.55 5.47
N VAL A 17 -10.06 -1.30 5.08
CA VAL A 17 -9.54 -1.78 3.79
C VAL A 17 -9.35 -3.31 3.79
N GLU A 18 -8.94 -3.90 4.92
CA GLU A 18 -8.86 -5.36 5.06
C GLU A 18 -10.25 -6.00 4.93
N ASP A 19 -11.25 -5.44 5.61
CA ASP A 19 -12.64 -5.89 5.54
C ASP A 19 -13.22 -5.73 4.13
N LEU A 20 -12.93 -4.63 3.46
CA LEU A 20 -13.29 -4.42 2.06
C LEU A 20 -12.75 -5.54 1.16
N VAL A 21 -11.46 -5.86 1.29
CA VAL A 21 -10.80 -6.89 0.48
C VAL A 21 -11.34 -8.28 0.83
N TRP A 22 -11.63 -8.53 2.10
CA TRP A 22 -12.29 -9.75 2.54
C TRP A 22 -13.69 -9.89 1.92
N GLN A 23 -14.51 -8.85 1.95
CA GLN A 23 -15.85 -8.88 1.37
C GLN A 23 -15.83 -9.02 -0.16
N ALA A 24 -14.91 -8.33 -0.84
CA ALA A 24 -14.85 -8.31 -2.30
C ALA A 24 -14.22 -9.57 -2.91
N PHE A 25 -13.17 -10.12 -2.28
CA PHE A 25 -12.35 -11.20 -2.86
C PHE A 25 -12.30 -12.45 -2.00
N ASN A 26 -12.94 -12.46 -0.82
CA ASN A 26 -12.85 -13.55 0.16
C ASN A 26 -11.40 -13.86 0.57
N GLU A 27 -10.57 -12.83 0.68
CA GLU A 27 -9.14 -12.93 1.00
C GLU A 27 -8.79 -12.19 2.29
N LYS A 28 -8.13 -12.89 3.22
CA LYS A 28 -7.56 -12.27 4.42
C LYS A 28 -6.20 -11.69 4.09
N VAL A 29 -6.07 -10.38 4.24
CA VAL A 29 -4.89 -9.59 3.88
C VAL A 29 -4.44 -8.72 5.03
N GLU A 30 -3.24 -8.16 4.92
CA GLU A 30 -2.81 -7.02 5.73
C GLU A 30 -2.88 -5.77 4.85
N ALA A 31 -3.49 -4.69 5.35
CA ALA A 31 -3.55 -3.43 4.62
C ALA A 31 -2.85 -2.29 5.38
N LYS A 32 -2.24 -1.40 4.62
CA LYS A 32 -1.61 -0.20 5.15
C LYS A 32 -2.08 1.03 4.38
N MET A 33 -2.88 1.86 5.03
CA MET A 33 -3.21 3.18 4.50
C MET A 33 -1.93 4.00 4.33
N LEU A 34 -1.81 4.64 3.16
CA LEU A 34 -0.70 5.54 2.90
C LEU A 34 -0.96 6.87 3.57
N GLN A 35 0.03 7.34 4.33
CA GLN A 35 -0.05 8.64 4.98
C GLN A 35 -0.15 9.76 3.96
N ARG A 36 -1.01 10.73 4.26
CA ARG A 36 -1.15 11.94 3.47
C ARG A 36 0.13 12.77 3.58
N SER A 37 0.67 13.18 2.44
CA SER A 37 1.75 14.17 2.37
C SER A 37 1.21 15.49 1.82
N ALA A 38 1.95 16.58 1.99
CA ALA A 38 1.58 17.90 1.46
C ALA A 38 1.39 17.92 -0.07
N LEU A 39 1.96 16.95 -0.78
CA LEU A 39 1.88 16.81 -2.24
C LEU A 39 0.77 15.86 -2.70
N SER A 40 0.12 15.15 -1.77
CA SER A 40 -0.94 14.19 -2.10
C SER A 40 -2.30 14.87 -2.23
N ASN A 41 -3.15 14.37 -3.12
CA ASN A 41 -4.52 14.87 -3.24
C ASN A 41 -5.29 14.58 -1.95
N PRO A 42 -5.88 15.61 -1.29
CA PRO A 42 -6.54 15.44 0.00
C PRO A 42 -7.85 14.66 -0.08
N HIS A 43 -8.44 14.48 -1.26
CA HIS A 43 -9.75 13.83 -1.43
C HIS A 43 -9.66 12.34 -1.76
N TYR A 44 -8.48 11.84 -2.14
CA TYR A 44 -8.31 10.46 -2.60
C TYR A 44 -7.28 9.72 -1.76
N GLY A 45 -7.79 8.82 -0.92
CA GLY A 45 -7.03 7.88 -0.13
C GLY A 45 -6.38 6.79 -1.00
N LYS A 46 -5.28 6.25 -0.49
CA LYS A 46 -4.57 5.11 -1.08
C LYS A 46 -4.17 4.13 0.01
N ALA A 47 -4.18 2.85 -0.31
CA ALA A 47 -3.76 1.77 0.59
C ALA A 47 -2.87 0.77 -0.13
N LEU A 48 -1.87 0.27 0.57
CA LEU A 48 -1.12 -0.91 0.14
C LEU A 48 -1.75 -2.15 0.77
N VAL A 49 -2.09 -3.12 -0.06
CA VAL A 49 -2.69 -4.40 0.37
C VAL A 49 -1.71 -5.52 0.10
N ILE A 50 -1.34 -6.23 1.16
CA ILE A 50 -0.39 -7.32 1.18
C ILE A 50 -1.16 -8.64 1.21
N PHE A 51 -1.17 -9.32 0.07
CA PHE A 51 -1.76 -10.66 -0.06
C PHE A 51 -0.76 -11.73 0.35
N LYS A 52 -1.28 -12.90 0.76
CA LYS A 52 -0.45 -14.05 1.15
C LYS A 52 0.36 -14.65 0.00
N SER A 53 -0.09 -14.48 -1.24
CA SER A 53 0.60 -14.99 -2.43
C SER A 53 0.55 -14.00 -3.59
N LYS A 54 1.39 -14.25 -4.59
CA LYS A 54 1.38 -13.49 -5.84
C LYS A 54 0.11 -13.76 -6.64
N ASP A 55 -0.33 -15.01 -6.73
CA ASP A 55 -1.49 -15.39 -7.52
C ASP A 55 -2.78 -14.75 -7.01
N ARG A 56 -2.96 -14.66 -5.68
CA ARG A 56 -4.11 -13.96 -5.08
C ARG A 56 -4.09 -12.46 -5.36
N ALA A 57 -2.92 -11.83 -5.30
CA ALA A 57 -2.78 -10.42 -5.67
C ALA A 57 -3.07 -10.17 -7.16
N ASP A 58 -2.61 -11.07 -8.03
CA ASP A 58 -2.82 -10.95 -9.47
C ASP A 58 -4.30 -11.21 -9.82
N PHE A 59 -4.97 -12.14 -9.13
CA PHE A 59 -6.41 -12.36 -9.22
C PHE A 59 -7.23 -11.14 -8.78
N ALA A 60 -6.95 -10.57 -7.60
CA ALA A 60 -7.64 -9.38 -7.13
C ALA A 60 -7.47 -8.19 -8.10
N LYS A 61 -6.27 -8.05 -8.68
CA LYS A 61 -6.02 -7.05 -9.72
C LYS A 61 -6.83 -7.32 -10.98
N SER A 62 -6.90 -8.57 -11.46
CA SER A 62 -7.69 -8.88 -12.66
C SER A 62 -9.18 -8.65 -12.44
N GLU A 63 -9.70 -8.95 -11.26
CA GLU A 63 -11.08 -8.64 -10.90
C GLU A 63 -11.32 -7.12 -10.89
N LEU A 64 -10.44 -6.32 -10.28
CA LEU A 64 -10.54 -4.85 -10.29
C LEU A 64 -10.40 -4.21 -11.68
N MET A 65 -9.79 -4.91 -12.65
CA MET A 65 -9.65 -4.43 -14.02
C MET A 65 -10.81 -4.87 -14.93
N SER A 66 -11.41 -6.02 -14.64
CA SER A 66 -12.52 -6.59 -15.43
C SER A 66 -13.89 -6.20 -14.88
N ARG A 67 -13.96 -5.83 -13.61
CA ARG A 67 -15.16 -5.46 -12.87
C ARG A 67 -14.92 -4.18 -12.09
N CYS A 68 -16.00 -3.58 -11.62
CA CYS A 68 -15.94 -2.36 -10.82
C CYS A 68 -16.32 -2.67 -9.37
N LEU A 69 -15.36 -2.52 -8.45
CA LEU A 69 -15.64 -2.54 -7.02
C LEU A 69 -16.06 -1.13 -6.59
N ILE A 70 -17.34 -0.95 -6.28
CA ILE A 70 -17.90 0.31 -5.79
C ILE A 70 -18.00 0.24 -4.27
N VAL A 71 -17.38 1.19 -3.57
CA VAL A 71 -17.54 1.35 -2.11
C VAL A 71 -18.82 2.09 -1.75
N ALA A 72 -19.22 2.05 -0.48
CA ALA A 72 -20.50 2.56 0.01
C ALA A 72 -20.76 4.04 -0.31
N ASP A 73 -19.72 4.86 -0.46
CA ASP A 73 -19.81 6.27 -0.84
C ASP A 73 -19.90 6.49 -2.37
N GLY A 74 -20.04 5.41 -3.13
CA GLY A 74 -20.22 5.41 -4.59
C GLY A 74 -18.91 5.48 -5.37
N ARG A 75 -17.74 5.50 -4.72
CA ARG A 75 -16.46 5.61 -5.43
C ARG A 75 -16.00 4.26 -6.00
N PRO A 76 -15.48 4.23 -7.24
CA PRO A 76 -14.84 3.04 -7.78
C PRO A 76 -13.43 2.86 -7.22
N VAL A 77 -13.13 1.68 -6.69
CA VAL A 77 -11.79 1.33 -6.19
C VAL A 77 -10.87 1.02 -7.36
N ILE A 78 -9.70 1.66 -7.41
CA ILE A 78 -8.72 1.46 -8.47
C ILE A 78 -7.58 0.56 -7.97
N GLY A 79 -7.40 -0.59 -8.62
CA GLY A 79 -6.31 -1.52 -8.33
C GLY A 79 -5.12 -1.36 -9.28
N SER A 80 -3.93 -1.16 -8.72
CA SER A 80 -2.68 -1.14 -9.51
C SER A 80 -1.61 -2.01 -8.87
N ARG A 81 -0.71 -2.54 -9.71
CA ARG A 81 0.45 -3.27 -9.21
C ARG A 81 1.51 -2.27 -8.81
N THR A 82 1.94 -2.32 -7.56
CA THR A 82 3.09 -1.55 -7.09
C THR A 82 4.30 -2.47 -7.00
N THR A 83 5.39 -2.05 -7.62
CA THR A 83 6.72 -2.61 -7.34
C THR A 83 7.30 -1.84 -6.17
N LEU A 84 7.57 -2.51 -5.05
CA LEU A 84 8.36 -1.92 -3.98
C LEU A 84 9.79 -1.76 -4.50
N VAL A 85 10.21 -0.53 -4.76
CA VAL A 85 11.62 -0.24 -4.98
C VAL A 85 12.27 -0.24 -3.60
N VAL A 86 13.10 -1.25 -3.33
CA VAL A 86 13.90 -1.26 -2.10
C VAL A 86 14.90 -0.10 -2.17
N PRO A 87 14.87 0.84 -1.22
CA PRO A 87 15.86 1.91 -1.18
C PRO A 87 17.26 1.32 -1.03
N GLY A 88 18.17 1.63 -1.96
CA GLY A 88 19.57 1.18 -1.92
C GLY A 88 19.97 0.09 -2.93
N THR A 89 19.03 -0.56 -3.63
CA THR A 89 19.38 -1.57 -4.67
C THR A 89 20.00 -0.99 -5.95
N ARG A 90 19.95 0.34 -6.12
CA ARG A 90 20.80 1.06 -7.06
C ARG A 90 21.46 2.21 -6.31
N PRO A 91 22.80 2.28 -6.22
CA PRO A 91 23.46 3.51 -5.80
C PRO A 91 23.20 4.54 -6.89
N THR A 92 22.16 5.36 -6.72
CA THR A 92 22.06 6.60 -7.49
C THR A 92 23.23 7.46 -7.03
N ARG A 93 24.27 7.57 -7.84
CA ARG A 93 25.36 8.54 -7.65
C ARG A 93 24.76 9.93 -7.79
N LEU A 94 24.11 10.40 -6.74
CA LEU A 94 23.58 11.74 -6.65
C LEU A 94 24.63 12.57 -5.94
N THR A 95 25.44 13.27 -6.71
CA THR A 95 26.50 14.15 -6.20
C THR A 95 25.87 15.25 -5.33
N GLY A 96 26.43 15.50 -4.14
CA GLY A 96 25.97 16.58 -3.25
C GLY A 96 24.83 16.24 -2.29
N HIS A 97 24.38 14.98 -2.20
CA HIS A 97 23.33 14.60 -1.24
C HIS A 97 23.88 14.27 0.15
N LEU A 98 23.18 14.73 1.19
CA LEU A 98 23.42 14.35 2.58
C LEU A 98 23.04 12.88 2.77
N THR A 99 24.02 12.04 3.11
CA THR A 99 23.79 10.62 3.39
C THR A 99 23.42 10.45 4.86
N LEU A 100 22.18 10.02 5.13
CA LEU A 100 21.79 9.60 6.48
C LEU A 100 22.41 8.23 6.75
N HIS A 101 23.53 8.21 7.48
CA HIS A 101 24.09 6.96 7.99
C HIS A 101 23.09 6.33 8.97
N LYS A 102 22.76 5.05 8.76
CA LYS A 102 21.92 4.29 9.70
C LYS A 102 22.59 4.33 11.07
N LEU A 103 22.00 5.06 12.02
CA LEU A 103 22.41 4.98 13.41
C LEU A 103 22.16 3.54 13.86
N ARG A 104 23.23 2.78 14.13
CA ARG A 104 23.12 1.49 14.82
C ARG A 104 22.49 1.80 16.18
N GLN A 105 21.21 1.50 16.36
CA GLN A 105 20.66 1.32 17.70
C GLN A 105 21.48 0.19 18.33
N LYS A 106 22.40 0.55 19.22
CA LYS A 106 22.95 -0.42 20.17
C LYS A 106 21.75 -0.84 21.03
N GLN A 107 21.27 -2.07 20.87
CA GLN A 107 20.55 -2.74 21.94
C GLN A 107 21.51 -2.79 23.12
N SER A 108 21.30 -1.94 24.11
CA SER A 108 21.85 -2.16 25.44
C SER A 108 21.04 -3.32 26.03
N GLN A 109 21.62 -4.51 26.05
CA GLN A 109 21.13 -5.61 26.89
C GLN A 109 21.59 -5.33 28.33
N ASP A 110 20.61 -5.40 29.25
CA ASP A 110 20.63 -5.71 30.68
C ASP A 110 21.72 -5.16 31.63
N MET A 111 21.23 -4.56 32.73
CA MET A 111 21.29 -5.18 34.07
C MET A 111 19.90 -5.15 34.71
#